data_AF-A0A7X3VBJ2-F1
#
_entry.id   AF-A0A7X3VBJ2-F1
#
_cell.length_a   1.000
_cell.length_b   1.000
_cell.length_c   1.000
_cell.angle_alpha   90.00
_cell.angle_beta   90.00
_cell.angle_gamma   90.00
#
_symmetry.space_group_name_H-M   'P 1'
#
loop_
_entity.id
_entity.type
_entity.pdbx_description
1 polymer ?
#
loop_
_entity_poly.entity_id
_entity_poly.type
_entity_poly.pdbx_seq_one_letter_code
_entity_poly.pdbx_strand_id
1 'polypeptide(L)'
;MARVHLIIPDADRDRFVHQARLEGMTLSGWLRVAAEERLKQRERLEPFTSSEDVRDFFREYDERESHEREPDWEVHLQTLHESKMSGTGSS
;
A
#
# COMPACT_ATOMS: atom_id res chain seq x y z
N MET A 1 -23.92 -3.45 10.24
CA MET A 1 -22.49 -3.75 10.48
C MET A 1 -22.39 -5.09 11.19
N ALA A 2 -21.47 -5.96 10.78
CA ALA A 2 -21.20 -7.22 11.48
C ALA A 2 -20.10 -7.01 12.52
N ARG A 3 -20.21 -7.66 13.69
CA ARG A 3 -19.20 -7.61 14.75
C ARG A 3 -18.24 -8.78 14.56
N VAL A 4 -16.95 -8.46 14.39
CA VAL A 4 -15.88 -9.45 14.28
C VAL A 4 -15.11 -9.50 15.59
N HIS A 5 -14.95 -10.71 16.15
CA HIS A 5 -14.09 -10.95 17.30
C HIS A 5 -12.81 -11.62 16.81
N LEU A 6 -11.65 -11.03 17.13
CA LEU A 6 -10.34 -11.61 16.84
C LEU A 6 -9.66 -12.02 18.13
N ILE A 7 -9.05 -13.20 18.11
CA ILE A 7 -8.11 -13.65 19.13
C ILE A 7 -6.73 -13.52 18.50
N ILE A 8 -5.89 -12.65 19.07
CA ILE A 8 -4.52 -12.43 18.63
C ILE A 8 -3.58 -12.54 19.85
N PRO A 9 -2.33 -12.98 19.65
CA PRO A 9 -1.31 -12.96 20.70
C PRO A 9 -1.12 -11.54 21.25
N ASP A 10 -0.81 -11.43 22.55
CA ASP A 10 -0.61 -10.13 23.19
C ASP A 10 0.50 -9.31 22.52
N ALA A 11 1.58 -9.97 22.09
CA ALA A 11 2.67 -9.32 21.38
C ALA A 11 2.22 -8.66 20.07
N ASP A 12 1.33 -9.32 19.31
CA ASP A 12 0.80 -8.77 18.06
C ASP A 12 -0.20 -7.64 18.33
N ARG A 13 -1.04 -7.80 19.36
CA ARG A 13 -1.94 -6.74 19.81
C ARG A 13 -1.18 -5.46 20.11
N ASP A 14 -0.11 -5.55 20.89
CA ASP A 14 0.63 -4.37 21.33
C ASP A 14 1.34 -3.68 20.16
N ARG A 15 1.89 -4.47 19.21
CA ARG A 15 2.45 -3.93 17.96
C ARG A 15 1.40 -3.22 17.11
N PHE A 16 0.23 -3.82 16.92
CA PHE A 16 -0.84 -3.21 16.12
C PHE A 16 -1.41 -1.96 16.78
N VAL A 17 -1.57 -1.96 18.10
CA VAL A 17 -2.01 -0.78 18.86
C VAL A 17 -0.98 0.35 18.74
N HIS A 18 0.31 0.03 18.84
CA HIS A 18 1.36 1.02 18.68
C HIS A 18 1.32 1.64 17.28
N GLN A 19 1.23 0.81 16.24
CA GLN A 19 1.19 1.27 14.85
C GLN A 19 -0.06 2.11 14.56
N ALA A 20 -1.23 1.66 15.01
CA ALA A 20 -2.48 2.43 14.88
C ALA A 20 -2.37 3.82 15.53
N ARG A 21 -1.71 3.92 16.69
CA ARG A 21 -1.50 5.21 17.36
C ARG A 21 -0.56 6.13 16.59
N LEU A 22 0.52 5.60 16.01
CA LEU A 22 1.44 6.38 15.18
C LEU A 22 0.71 6.99 13.97
N GLU A 23 -0.26 6.25 13.42
CA GLU A 23 -1.08 6.68 12.29
C GLU A 23 -2.34 7.47 12.72
N GLY A 24 -2.51 7.76 14.02
CA GLY A 24 -3.66 8.52 14.54
C GLY A 24 -5.01 7.78 14.47
N MET A 25 -4.99 6.45 14.35
CA MET A 25 -6.15 5.60 14.17
C MET A 25 -6.49 4.77 15.42
N THR A 26 -7.74 4.29 15.49
CA THR A 26 -8.10 3.22 16.42
C THR A 26 -7.59 1.88 15.90
N LEU A 27 -7.32 0.90 16.77
CA LEU A 27 -6.88 -0.44 16.37
C LEU A 27 -7.82 -1.08 15.33
N SER A 28 -9.13 -1.01 15.55
CA SER A 28 -10.13 -1.54 14.62
C SER A 28 -10.16 -0.80 13.28
N GLY A 29 -9.94 0.51 13.30
CA GLY A 29 -9.84 1.31 12.07
C GLY A 29 -8.60 0.93 11.27
N TRP A 30 -7.45 0.84 11.96
CA TRP A 30 -6.19 0.45 11.36
C TRP A 30 -6.24 -0.96 10.75
N LEU A 31 -6.77 -1.95 11.49
CA LEU A 31 -6.95 -3.32 10.98
C LEU A 31 -7.90 -3.38 9.78
N ARG A 32 -8.92 -2.52 9.74
CA ARG A 32 -9.85 -2.44 8.61
C ARG A 32 -9.15 -1.94 7.36
N VAL A 33 -8.41 -0.83 7.46
CA VAL A 33 -7.64 -0.27 6.36
C VAL A 33 -6.63 -1.29 5.83
N ALA A 34 -5.86 -1.92 6.72
CA ALA A 34 -4.91 -2.95 6.34
C ALA A 34 -5.56 -4.14 5.61
N ALA A 35 -6.77 -4.55 6.02
CA ALA A 35 -7.51 -5.61 5.33
C ALA A 35 -7.98 -5.16 3.92
N GLU A 36 -8.48 -3.93 3.80
CA GLU A 36 -8.92 -3.35 2.52
C GLU A 36 -7.74 -3.20 1.55
N GLU A 37 -6.58 -2.73 2.02
CA GLU A 37 -5.36 -2.62 1.22
C GLU A 37 -4.86 -3.99 0.74
N ARG A 38 -4.88 -5.00 1.62
CA ARG A 38 -4.49 -6.36 1.25
C ARG A 38 -5.41 -6.97 0.19
N LEU A 39 -6.71 -6.68 0.24
CA LEU A 39 -7.66 -7.12 -0.79
C LEU A 39 -7.38 -6.41 -2.12
N LYS A 40 -7.19 -5.09 -2.12
CA LYS A 40 -6.84 -4.32 -3.33
C LYS A 40 -5.53 -4.78 -3.96
N GLN A 41 -4.52 -5.10 -3.14
CA GLN A 41 -3.26 -5.66 -3.63
C GLN A 41 -3.47 -7.01 -4.29
N ARG A 42 -4.32 -7.86 -3.72
CA ARG A 42 -4.64 -9.17 -4.31
C ARG A 42 -5.42 -9.03 -5.62
N GLU A 43 -6.37 -8.11 -5.69
CA GLU A 43 -7.11 -7.79 -6.93
C GLU A 43 -6.18 -7.23 -8.02
N ARG A 44 -5.21 -6.38 -7.65
CA ARG A 44 -4.18 -5.87 -8.58
C ARG A 44 -3.18 -6.92 -9.06
N LEU A 45 -3.02 -8.02 -8.32
CA LEU A 45 -2.13 -9.12 -8.68
C LEU A 45 -2.84 -10.20 -9.51
N GLU A 46 -4.14 -10.05 -9.79
CA GLU A 46 -4.80 -10.86 -10.81
C GLU A 46 -4.07 -10.64 -12.14
N PRO A 47 -3.57 -11.71 -12.78
CA PRO A 47 -2.88 -11.57 -14.06
C PRO A 47 -3.86 -11.01 -15.09
N PHE A 48 -3.41 -10.08 -15.94
CA PHE A 48 -4.18 -9.64 -17.09
C PHE A 48 -4.56 -10.87 -17.93
N THR A 49 -5.85 -11.15 -18.00
CA THR A 49 -6.41 -12.30 -18.71
C THR A 49 -6.78 -11.94 -20.14
N SER A 50 -6.92 -10.64 -20.42
CA SER A 50 -7.32 -10.12 -21.72
C SER A 50 -6.57 -8.83 -22.08
N SER A 51 -6.59 -8.47 -23.38
CA SER A 51 -6.12 -7.16 -23.83
C SER A 51 -7.00 -6.00 -23.37
N GLU A 52 -8.24 -6.27 -22.95
CA GLU A 52 -9.17 -5.28 -22.40
C GLU A 52 -8.75 -4.89 -20.99
N ASP A 53 -8.36 -5.86 -20.16
CA ASP A 53 -7.85 -5.63 -18.80
C ASP A 53 -6.65 -4.68 -18.79
N VAL A 54 -5.75 -4.81 -19.79
CA VAL A 54 -4.59 -3.93 -19.96
C VAL A 54 -5.01 -2.50 -20.34
N ARG A 55 -5.99 -2.36 -21.24
CA ARG A 55 -6.48 -1.02 -21.66
C ARG A 55 -7.18 -0.31 -20.52
N ASP A 56 -7.94 -1.04 -19.73
CA ASP A 56 -8.67 -0.51 -18.58
C ASP A 56 -7.72 -0.03 -17.49
N PHE A 57 -6.64 -0.77 -17.24
CA PHE A 57 -5.58 -0.35 -16.34
C PHE A 57 -4.94 0.99 -16.75
N PHE A 58 -4.55 1.16 -18.02
CA PHE A 58 -3.95 2.41 -18.48
C PHE A 58 -4.95 3.58 -18.44
N ARG A 59 -6.22 3.33 -18.74
CA ARG A 59 -7.27 4.35 -18.64
C ARG A 59 -7.48 4.82 -17.20
N GLU A 60 -7.53 3.91 -16.22
CA GLU A 60 -7.62 4.29 -14.79
C GLU A 60 -6.40 5.12 -14.37
N TYR A 61 -5.20 4.78 -14.88
CA TYR A 61 -3.97 5.49 -14.55
C TYR A 61 -3.96 6.91 -15.14
N ASP A 62 -4.33 7.07 -16.42
CA ASP A 62 -4.46 8.37 -17.10
C ASP A 62 -5.50 9.27 -16.42
N GLU A 63 -6.59 8.71 -15.89
CA GLU A 63 -7.62 9.45 -15.15
C GLU A 63 -7.17 9.89 -13.76
N ARG A 64 -6.19 9.19 -13.16
CA ARG A 64 -5.70 9.45 -11.81
C ARG A 64 -4.47 10.35 -11.77
N GLU A 65 -3.65 10.36 -12.82
CA GLU A 65 -2.56 11.33 -12.93
C GLU A 65 -3.12 12.71 -13.28
N SER A 66 -3.21 13.57 -12.26
CA SER A 66 -3.10 15.02 -12.49
C SER A 66 -1.79 15.27 -13.23
N HIS A 67 -1.79 16.20 -14.17
CA HIS A 67 -0.69 16.56 -15.09
C HIS A 67 0.55 17.13 -14.34
N GLU A 68 1.06 16.40 -13.36
CA GLU A 68 2.30 16.69 -12.67
C GLU A 68 3.41 16.38 -13.65
N ARG A 69 4.23 17.40 -13.89
CA ARG A 69 5.36 17.33 -14.82
C ARG A 69 6.29 16.21 -14.33
N GLU A 70 6.54 15.23 -15.19
CA GLU A 70 7.50 14.18 -14.91
C GLU A 70 8.80 14.79 -14.36
N PRO A 71 9.31 14.31 -13.21
CA PRO A 71 10.53 14.83 -12.62
C PRO A 71 11.71 14.62 -13.57
N ASP A 72 12.69 15.52 -13.50
CA ASP A 72 13.92 15.42 -14.27
C ASP A 72 14.61 14.07 -14.00
N TRP A 73 15.20 13.50 -15.03
CA TRP A 73 15.86 12.20 -15.01
C TRP A 73 16.92 12.12 -13.90
N GLU A 74 17.64 13.22 -13.65
CA GLU A 74 18.62 13.30 -12.56
C GLU A 74 17.98 13.18 -11.17
N VAL A 75 16.80 13.77 -10.97
CA VAL A 75 16.04 13.66 -9.71
C VAL A 75 15.56 12.22 -9.50
N HIS A 76 15.14 11.55 -10.57
CA HIS A 76 14.71 10.16 -10.50
C HIS A 76 15.87 9.20 -10.14
N LEU A 77 17.06 9.44 -10.69
CA LEU A 77 18.28 8.70 -10.33
C LEU A 77 18.66 8.88 -8.86
N GLN A 78 18.50 10.10 -8.34
CA GLN A 78 18.77 10.37 -6.93
C GLN A 78 17.82 9.58 -6.00
N THR A 79 16.52 9.54 -6.31
CA THR A 79 15.54 8.74 -5.54
C THR A 79 15.86 7.25 -5.55
N LEU A 80 16.28 6.70 -6.70
CA LEU A 80 16.69 5.29 -6.80
C LEU A 80 17.94 4.99 -5.96
N HIS A 81 18.91 5.91 -5.92
CA HIS A 81 20.10 5.80 -5.09
C HIS A 81 19.77 5.87 -3.58
N GLU A 82 18.89 6.78 -3.17
CA GLU A 82 18.43 6.92 -1.77
C GLU A 82 17.67 5.67 -1.28
N SER A 83 16.85 5.08 -2.17
CA SER A 83 16.15 3.81 -1.90
C SER A 83 17.12 2.65 -1.69
N LYS A 84 18.16 2.53 -2.52
CA LYS A 84 19.20 1.50 -2.43
C LYS A 84 19.97 1.56 -1.11
N MET A 85 20.24 2.76 -0.60
CA MET A 85 20.97 2.99 0.65
C MET A 85 20.12 2.68 1.89
N SER A 86 18.80 2.83 1.79
CA SER A 86 17.86 2.57 2.89
C SER A 86 17.51 1.07 3.06
N GLY A 87 17.90 0.22 2.10
CA GLY A 87 17.65 -1.23 2.13
C GLY A 87 18.69 -2.08 2.87
N THR A 88 19.84 -1.52 3.27
CA THR A 88 20.92 -2.25 3.97
C THR A 88 20.84 -2.14 5.49
N GLY A 89 19.68 -2.44 6.06
CA GLY A 89 19.44 -2.32 7.51
C GLY A 89 18.24 -3.09 8.04
N SER A 90 17.99 -4.30 7.55
CA SER A 90 17.16 -5.32 8.26
C SER A 90 17.38 -6.69 7.62
N SER A 91 18.31 -7.45 8.16
CA SER A 91 18.42 -8.91 8.05
C SER A 91 18.94 -9.44 9.38
#